data_AF-A0A9X1DA36-F1
#
_entry.id   AF-A0A9X1DA36-F1
#
_cell.length_a   1.000
_cell.length_b   1.000
_cell.length_c   1.000
_cell.angle_alpha   90.00
_cell.angle_beta   90.00
_cell.angle_gamma   90.00
#
_symmetry.space_group_name_H-M   'P 1'
#
loop_
_entity.id
_entity.type
_entity.pdbx_description
1 polymer ?
#
loop_
_entity_poly.entity_id
_entity_poly.type
_entity_poly.pdbx_seq_one_letter_code
_entity_poly.pdbx_strand_id
1 'polypeptide(L)'
;MPKLRSISLVTLASLSLALAACQKKAEGQVVAIVNGEEITLTELNAEIAELNVPASADKNLVRQRVLARMVDRRLLVQAAKEAGLDRDPTYLTQQRRMEEQLLVSMYGKKAMDTIKVPDAVALDRFISTHPTAFGGRKRYKLDQLLIDVPSDPKRLKELESAHTLADVATKLTAMGIAFQRGTGQFDSASVAPQVLQRIEALPPGEPFIVPNGNKLVINAITGSEPITLSTEQARQVAAQAMRNEELNKIGESRLKEAKAKAKIEYQTGFEPKTDAAGGLGGAPALPPATGPAAGNGSAPAGL
;
A
#
# COMPACT_ATOMS: atom_id res chain seq x y z
N MET A 1 60.44 18.70 58.11
CA MET A 1 59.14 18.25 57.57
C MET A 1 58.83 19.07 56.32
N PRO A 2 58.22 18.55 55.24
CA PRO A 2 58.35 17.27 54.53
C PRO A 2 58.77 17.50 53.04
N LYS A 3 59.62 16.65 52.45
CA LYS A 3 59.36 15.48 51.56
C LYS A 3 58.98 15.76 50.08
N LEU A 4 59.87 15.28 49.19
CA LEU A 4 59.65 14.35 48.04
C LEU A 4 58.70 14.82 46.91
N ARG A 5 58.89 14.55 45.61
CA ARG A 5 59.40 13.34 44.94
C ARG A 5 59.54 13.60 43.42
N SER A 6 60.56 12.98 42.83
CA SER A 6 60.67 12.31 41.51
C SER A 6 59.58 12.51 40.43
N ILE A 7 59.99 12.58 39.15
CA ILE A 7 59.55 11.66 38.09
C ILE A 7 60.60 11.60 36.96
N SER A 8 60.97 10.38 36.62
CA SER A 8 61.90 9.94 35.58
C SER A 8 61.17 9.55 34.28
N LEU A 9 61.97 9.59 33.21
CA LEU A 9 61.96 8.71 32.03
C LEU A 9 60.82 8.82 31.00
N VAL A 10 61.19 9.50 29.91
CA VAL A 10 60.72 9.29 28.54
C VAL A 10 61.38 8.03 27.97
N THR A 11 60.60 7.06 27.49
CA THR A 11 61.11 6.08 26.50
C THR A 11 60.00 5.61 25.56
N LEU A 12 60.34 5.78 24.28
CA LEU A 12 59.67 5.50 23.02
C LEU A 12 59.20 4.03 22.88
N ALA A 13 57.97 3.80 22.43
CA ALA A 13 57.51 2.49 21.92
C ALA A 13 56.63 2.64 20.67
N SER A 14 57.29 2.41 19.54
CA SER A 14 56.88 1.97 18.20
C SER A 14 55.48 1.35 17.98
N LEU A 15 54.72 2.01 17.10
CA LEU A 15 54.23 1.54 15.78
C LEU A 15 54.01 0.01 15.57
N SER A 16 52.74 -0.43 15.51
CA SER A 16 52.13 -1.26 14.44
C SER A 16 50.79 -1.84 14.91
N LEU A 17 49.69 -1.07 14.76
CA LEU A 17 48.35 -1.59 14.94
C LEU A 17 47.94 -2.34 13.67
N ALA A 18 48.02 -3.67 13.74
CA ALA A 18 47.47 -4.56 12.73
C ALA A 18 45.97 -4.30 12.60
N LEU A 19 45.57 -3.81 11.43
CA LEU A 19 44.18 -3.72 11.01
C LEU A 19 43.68 -5.14 10.75
N ALA A 20 43.20 -5.81 11.79
CA ALA A 20 42.43 -7.05 11.65
C ALA A 20 41.07 -6.68 11.02
N ALA A 21 41.05 -6.60 9.69
CA ALA A 21 39.83 -6.64 8.92
C ALA A 21 39.21 -8.03 9.14
N CYS A 22 38.25 -8.11 10.08
CA CYS A 22 37.38 -9.26 10.25
C CYS A 22 36.62 -9.52 8.94
N GLN A 23 37.17 -10.39 8.08
CA GLN A 23 36.40 -11.04 7.04
C GLN A 23 35.41 -12.00 7.70
N LYS A 24 34.19 -11.52 7.91
CA LYS A 24 33.06 -12.36 8.29
C LYS A 24 32.71 -13.19 7.06
N LYS A 25 33.28 -14.40 6.95
CA LYS A 25 33.01 -15.37 5.90
C LYS A 25 31.52 -15.69 5.90
N ALA A 26 30.82 -15.36 4.83
CA ALA A 26 29.40 -15.68 4.68
C ALA A 26 29.26 -17.21 4.64
N GLU A 27 28.51 -17.80 5.57
CA GLU A 27 28.30 -19.25 5.69
C GLU A 27 27.35 -19.84 4.62
N GLY A 28 27.09 -19.10 3.53
CA GLY A 28 26.32 -19.60 2.40
C GLY A 28 27.22 -20.30 1.38
N GLN A 29 26.77 -21.40 0.80
CA GLN A 29 27.45 -22.00 -0.36
C GLN A 29 27.51 -20.96 -1.49
N VAL A 30 28.70 -20.46 -1.80
CA VAL A 30 28.93 -19.47 -2.86
C VAL A 30 28.72 -20.12 -4.22
N VAL A 31 27.92 -19.48 -5.09
CA VAL A 31 27.59 -19.97 -6.43
C VAL A 31 28.20 -19.11 -7.55
N ALA A 32 28.57 -17.87 -7.26
CA ALA A 32 29.35 -17.01 -8.17
C ALA A 32 30.07 -15.91 -7.36
N ILE A 33 31.11 -15.31 -7.95
CA ILE A 33 31.82 -14.13 -7.41
C ILE A 33 31.92 -13.09 -8.53
N VAL A 34 31.51 -11.85 -8.25
CA VAL A 34 31.50 -10.73 -9.20
C VAL A 34 32.35 -9.60 -8.63
N ASN A 35 33.58 -9.42 -9.14
CA ASN A 35 34.53 -8.41 -8.66
C ASN A 35 34.76 -8.46 -7.13
N GLY A 36 34.79 -9.66 -6.57
CA GLY A 36 34.96 -9.89 -5.13
C GLY A 36 33.68 -9.88 -4.30
N GLU A 37 32.52 -9.55 -4.89
CA GLU A 37 31.21 -9.74 -4.23
C GLU A 37 30.67 -11.14 -4.49
N GLU A 38 30.38 -11.89 -3.43
CA GLU A 38 29.83 -13.24 -3.51
C GLU A 38 28.32 -13.21 -3.81
N ILE A 39 27.87 -14.15 -4.64
CA ILE A 39 26.46 -14.53 -4.79
C ILE A 39 26.28 -15.90 -4.14
N THR A 40 25.35 -15.99 -3.19
CA THR A 40 25.14 -17.24 -2.41
C THR A 40 23.99 -18.07 -2.96
N LEU A 41 24.00 -19.38 -2.66
CA LEU A 41 22.91 -20.28 -3.00
C LEU A 41 21.57 -19.84 -2.38
N THR A 42 21.60 -19.23 -1.19
CA THR A 42 20.40 -18.71 -0.52
C THR A 42 19.78 -17.55 -1.30
N GLU A 43 20.59 -16.62 -1.79
CA GLU A 43 20.12 -15.51 -2.62
C GLU A 43 19.53 -16.03 -3.94
N LEU A 44 20.22 -16.97 -4.60
CA LEU A 44 19.74 -17.59 -5.83
C LEU A 44 18.40 -18.29 -5.63
N ASN A 45 18.25 -19.05 -4.55
CA ASN A 45 17.00 -19.73 -4.23
C ASN A 45 15.87 -18.76 -3.90
N ALA A 46 16.16 -17.65 -3.21
CA ALA A 46 15.18 -16.60 -2.92
C ALA A 46 14.67 -15.96 -4.21
N GLU A 47 15.56 -15.59 -5.12
CA GLU A 47 15.20 -15.00 -6.42
C GLU A 47 14.38 -15.98 -7.28
N ILE A 48 14.69 -17.29 -7.26
CA ILE A 48 13.90 -18.32 -7.94
C ILE A 48 12.51 -18.48 -7.31
N ALA A 49 12.40 -18.40 -5.98
CA ALA A 49 11.13 -18.56 -5.26
C ALA A 49 10.14 -17.44 -5.57
N GLU A 50 10.62 -16.26 -5.96
CA GLU A 50 9.79 -15.13 -6.41
C GLU A 50 9.26 -15.32 -7.84
N LEU A 51 9.85 -16.21 -8.63
CA LEU A 51 9.41 -16.51 -9.98
C LEU A 51 8.27 -17.53 -9.97
N ASN A 52 7.21 -17.27 -10.75
CA ASN A 52 6.19 -18.26 -11.04
C ASN A 52 6.70 -19.27 -12.09
N VAL A 53 7.60 -20.16 -11.67
CA VAL A 53 8.24 -21.14 -12.55
C VAL A 53 7.26 -22.29 -12.83
N PRO A 54 6.92 -22.59 -14.11
CA PRO A 54 6.10 -23.74 -14.45
C PRO A 54 6.74 -25.04 -13.95
N ALA A 55 5.91 -25.98 -13.48
CA ALA A 55 6.39 -27.28 -12.98
C ALA A 55 7.14 -28.10 -14.06
N SER A 56 6.87 -27.84 -15.34
CA SER A 56 7.51 -28.46 -16.50
C SER A 56 8.88 -27.84 -16.88
N ALA A 57 9.28 -26.74 -16.25
CA ALA A 57 10.53 -26.08 -16.59
C ALA A 57 11.76 -26.87 -16.11
N ASP A 58 12.81 -26.90 -16.92
CA ASP A 58 14.11 -27.45 -16.51
C ASP A 58 14.71 -26.59 -15.39
N LYS A 59 14.76 -27.16 -14.18
CA LYS A 59 15.26 -26.52 -12.98
C LYS A 59 16.71 -26.06 -13.11
N ASN A 60 17.56 -26.79 -13.83
CA ASN A 60 18.96 -26.42 -14.01
C ASN A 60 19.09 -25.20 -14.93
N LEU A 61 18.33 -25.20 -16.03
CA LEU A 61 18.30 -24.08 -16.95
C LEU A 61 17.72 -22.81 -16.30
N VAL A 62 16.68 -22.94 -15.46
CA VAL A 62 16.13 -21.84 -14.67
C VAL A 62 17.19 -21.27 -13.73
N ARG A 63 17.87 -22.12 -12.94
CA ARG A 63 18.94 -21.67 -12.04
C ARG A 63 20.05 -20.91 -12.77
N GLN A 64 20.52 -21.45 -13.90
CA GLN A 64 21.58 -20.81 -14.69
C GLN A 64 21.17 -19.43 -15.20
N ARG A 65 19.94 -19.29 -15.71
CA ARG A 65 19.42 -18.01 -16.20
C ARG A 65 19.23 -16.98 -15.08
N VAL A 66 18.70 -17.42 -13.94
CA VAL A 66 18.54 -16.52 -12.78
C VAL A 66 19.89 -16.08 -12.26
N LEU A 67 20.86 -17.00 -12.12
CA LEU A 67 22.21 -16.66 -11.70
C LEU A 67 22.88 -15.67 -12.67
N ALA A 68 22.77 -15.88 -13.98
CA ALA A 68 23.29 -14.95 -14.98
C ALA A 68 22.69 -13.55 -14.82
N ARG A 69 21.36 -13.45 -14.65
CA ARG A 69 20.69 -12.17 -14.40
C ARG A 69 21.15 -11.51 -13.09
N MET A 70 21.41 -12.30 -12.04
CA MET A 70 21.94 -11.78 -10.78
C MET A 70 23.37 -11.21 -10.96
N VAL A 71 24.20 -11.88 -11.75
CA VAL A 71 25.55 -11.39 -12.12
C VAL A 71 25.46 -10.08 -12.90
N ASP A 72 24.64 -10.03 -13.94
CA ASP A 72 24.43 -8.81 -14.75
C ASP A 72 23.93 -7.65 -13.89
N ARG A 73 22.96 -7.91 -13.01
CA ARG A 73 22.45 -6.92 -12.06
C ARG A 73 23.55 -6.42 -11.11
N ARG A 74 24.43 -7.31 -10.64
CA ARG A 74 25.54 -6.95 -9.75
C ARG A 74 26.55 -6.05 -10.46
N LEU A 75 26.90 -6.35 -11.71
CA LEU A 75 27.77 -5.52 -12.54
C LEU A 75 27.18 -4.13 -12.79
N LEU A 76 25.88 -4.04 -13.11
CA LEU A 76 25.20 -2.75 -13.29
C LEU A 76 25.14 -1.93 -12.00
N VAL A 77 24.91 -2.57 -10.86
CA VAL A 77 24.94 -1.90 -9.55
C VAL A 77 26.34 -1.36 -9.24
N GLN A 78 27.40 -2.11 -9.56
CA GLN A 78 28.78 -1.64 -9.38
C GLN A 78 29.06 -0.42 -10.28
N ALA A 79 28.68 -0.47 -11.56
CA ALA A 79 28.80 0.67 -12.47
C ALA A 79 28.01 1.90 -11.97
N ALA A 80 26.81 1.71 -11.41
CA ALA A 80 26.02 2.79 -10.84
C ALA A 80 26.69 3.43 -9.60
N LYS A 81 27.33 2.62 -8.74
CA LYS A 81 28.11 3.11 -7.59
C LYS A 81 29.37 3.86 -8.05
N GLU A 82 30.07 3.37 -9.07
CA GLU A 82 31.22 4.06 -9.65
C GLU A 82 30.83 5.42 -10.24
N ALA A 83 29.64 5.51 -10.83
CA ALA A 83 29.04 6.76 -11.29
C ALA A 83 28.47 7.64 -10.16
N GLY A 84 28.55 7.21 -8.90
CA GLY A 84 28.14 7.97 -7.72
C GLY A 84 26.63 8.07 -7.49
N LEU A 85 25.81 7.27 -8.18
CA LEU A 85 24.34 7.30 -8.03
C LEU A 85 23.90 6.89 -6.62
N ASP A 86 24.68 6.09 -5.92
CA ASP A 86 24.42 5.67 -4.54
C ASP A 86 24.54 6.82 -3.51
N ARG A 87 25.11 7.96 -3.93
CA ARG A 87 25.24 9.19 -3.13
C ARG A 87 24.30 10.29 -3.58
N ASP A 88 23.54 10.07 -4.65
CA ASP A 88 22.60 11.05 -5.18
C ASP A 88 21.48 11.33 -4.15
N PRO A 89 21.13 12.61 -3.88
CA PRO A 89 20.08 12.94 -2.91
C PRO A 89 18.72 12.31 -3.23
N THR A 90 18.39 12.14 -4.52
CA THR A 90 17.15 11.50 -4.98
C THR A 90 17.19 10.02 -4.65
N TYR A 91 18.29 9.33 -4.96
CA TYR A 91 18.47 7.92 -4.61
C TYR A 91 18.35 7.70 -3.09
N LEU A 92 19.06 8.48 -2.28
CA LEU A 92 19.04 8.35 -0.82
C LEU A 92 17.64 8.59 -0.23
N THR A 93 16.89 9.53 -0.78
CA THR A 93 15.52 9.82 -0.33
C THR A 93 14.56 8.68 -0.71
N GLN A 94 14.67 8.15 -1.93
CA GLN A 94 13.88 7.00 -2.35
C GLN A 94 14.24 5.74 -1.55
N GLN A 95 15.52 5.51 -1.29
CA GLN A 95 16.00 4.40 -0.49
C GLN A 95 15.38 4.41 0.92
N ARG A 96 15.48 5.54 1.64
CA ARG A 96 14.88 5.67 2.99
C ARG A 96 13.38 5.38 2.96
N ARG A 97 12.66 5.93 1.98
CA ARG A 97 11.22 5.68 1.82
C ARG A 97 10.91 4.21 1.57
N MET A 98 11.68 3.53 0.71
CA MET A 98 11.49 2.11 0.42
C MET A 98 11.81 1.24 1.63
N GLU A 99 12.86 1.56 2.39
CA GLU A 99 13.22 0.86 3.63
C GLU A 99 12.11 0.98 4.69
N GLU A 100 11.57 2.19 4.90
CA GLU A 100 10.44 2.43 5.80
C GLU A 100 9.20 1.63 5.37
N GLN A 101 8.84 1.69 4.09
CA GLN A 101 7.68 0.97 3.54
C GLN A 101 7.84 -0.55 3.66
N LEU A 102 9.03 -1.08 3.38
CA LEU A 102 9.35 -2.49 3.54
C LEU A 102 9.19 -2.92 5.00
N LEU A 103 9.74 -2.14 5.94
CA LEU A 103 9.66 -2.47 7.36
C LEU A 103 8.20 -2.49 7.86
N VAL A 104 7.39 -1.51 7.45
CA VAL A 104 5.96 -1.48 7.77
C VAL A 104 5.21 -2.66 7.15
N SER A 105 5.51 -3.01 5.90
CA SER A 105 4.91 -4.19 5.24
C SER A 105 5.28 -5.49 5.95
N MET A 106 6.55 -5.68 6.30
CA MET A 106 7.02 -6.85 7.05
C MET A 106 6.41 -6.91 8.45
N TYR A 107 6.24 -5.77 9.12
CA TYR A 107 5.56 -5.70 10.41
C TYR A 107 4.09 -6.12 10.29
N GLY A 108 3.39 -5.65 9.26
CA GLY A 108 2.02 -6.07 8.94
C GLY A 108 1.91 -7.57 8.65
N LYS A 109 2.81 -8.12 7.83
CA LYS A 109 2.88 -9.56 7.56
C LYS A 109 3.10 -10.38 8.84
N LYS A 110 4.05 -9.96 9.68
CA LYS A 110 4.30 -10.62 10.96
C LYS A 110 3.10 -10.56 11.89
N ALA A 111 2.36 -9.44 11.89
CA ALA A 111 1.12 -9.32 12.66
C ALA A 111 0.03 -10.28 12.11
N MET A 112 -0.13 -10.37 10.78
CA MET A 112 -1.05 -11.32 10.15
C MET A 112 -0.79 -12.76 10.55
N ASP A 113 0.48 -13.18 10.64
CA ASP A 113 0.86 -14.54 11.04
C ASP A 113 0.42 -14.89 12.48
N THR A 114 0.14 -13.89 13.32
CA THR A 114 -0.38 -14.09 14.68
C THR A 114 -1.91 -14.18 14.76
N ILE A 115 -2.62 -13.80 13.69
CA ILE A 115 -4.08 -13.78 13.65
C ILE A 115 -4.59 -15.21 13.40
N LYS A 116 -5.37 -15.73 14.34
CA LYS A 116 -5.99 -17.05 14.21
C LYS A 116 -7.02 -17.07 13.09
N VAL A 117 -7.11 -18.18 12.39
CA VAL A 117 -8.18 -18.41 11.42
C VAL A 117 -9.53 -18.46 12.17
N PRO A 118 -10.54 -17.68 11.75
CA PRO A 118 -11.86 -17.72 12.37
C PRO A 118 -12.50 -19.11 12.27
N ASP A 119 -13.19 -19.54 13.32
CA ASP A 119 -13.95 -20.79 13.31
C ASP A 119 -15.28 -20.65 12.56
N ALA A 120 -15.96 -21.78 12.30
CA ALA A 120 -17.19 -21.82 11.53
C ALA A 120 -18.32 -20.97 12.15
N VAL A 121 -18.42 -20.94 13.49
CA VAL A 121 -19.46 -20.17 14.20
C VAL A 121 -19.23 -18.68 14.03
N ALA A 122 -17.98 -18.24 14.12
CA ALA A 122 -17.58 -16.86 13.92
C ALA A 122 -17.81 -16.42 12.45
N LEU A 123 -17.51 -17.29 11.48
CA LEU A 123 -17.76 -17.03 10.06
C LEU A 123 -19.24 -16.90 9.76
N ASP A 124 -20.08 -17.83 10.22
CA ASP A 124 -21.52 -17.80 9.97
C ASP A 124 -22.17 -16.56 10.63
N ARG A 125 -21.71 -16.18 11.84
CA ARG A 125 -22.09 -14.91 12.47
C ARG A 125 -21.68 -13.71 11.62
N PHE A 126 -20.44 -13.67 11.15
CA PHE A 126 -19.96 -12.56 10.33
C PHE A 126 -20.77 -12.39 9.04
N ILE A 127 -21.09 -13.50 8.37
CA ILE A 127 -21.91 -13.50 7.15
C ILE A 127 -23.31 -12.93 7.42
N SER A 128 -23.95 -13.40 8.51
CA SER A 128 -25.31 -12.95 8.86
C SER A 128 -25.39 -11.49 9.30
N THR A 129 -24.35 -10.95 9.94
CA THR A 129 -24.31 -9.55 10.38
C THR A 129 -23.90 -8.57 9.29
N HIS A 130 -23.43 -9.05 8.13
CA HIS A 130 -23.01 -8.23 6.99
C HIS A 130 -23.83 -8.52 5.71
N PRO A 131 -25.16 -8.36 5.74
CA PRO A 131 -26.03 -8.75 4.64
C PRO A 131 -25.67 -8.05 3.32
N THR A 132 -25.26 -6.78 3.35
CA THR A 132 -24.89 -6.01 2.15
C THR A 132 -23.63 -6.54 1.46
N ALA A 133 -22.79 -7.30 2.16
CA ALA A 133 -21.59 -7.93 1.60
C ALA A 133 -21.80 -9.41 1.22
N PHE A 134 -22.86 -10.04 1.73
CA PHE A 134 -23.15 -11.46 1.54
C PHE A 134 -24.57 -11.71 1.03
N GLY A 135 -25.51 -12.10 1.91
CA GLY A 135 -26.83 -12.60 1.50
C GLY A 135 -27.73 -11.60 0.77
N GLY A 136 -27.51 -10.30 0.97
CA GLY A 136 -28.19 -9.20 0.29
C GLY A 136 -27.26 -8.42 -0.65
N ARG A 137 -26.14 -9.01 -1.08
CA ARG A 137 -25.17 -8.35 -1.95
C ARG A 137 -25.79 -8.07 -3.32
N LYS A 138 -25.62 -6.86 -3.82
CA LYS A 138 -26.15 -6.39 -5.10
C LYS A 138 -25.07 -5.64 -5.88
N ARG A 139 -25.16 -5.75 -7.21
CA ARG A 139 -24.49 -4.87 -8.15
C ARG A 139 -25.45 -3.77 -8.56
N TYR A 140 -25.09 -2.53 -8.30
CA TYR A 140 -25.84 -1.36 -8.76
C TYR A 140 -25.26 -0.85 -10.06
N LYS A 141 -26.11 -0.60 -11.05
CA LYS A 141 -25.77 0.07 -12.30
C LYS A 141 -26.09 1.55 -12.17
N LEU A 142 -25.17 2.37 -12.66
CA LEU A 142 -25.22 3.82 -12.57
C LEU A 142 -25.17 4.45 -13.95
N ASP A 143 -25.93 5.52 -14.08
CA ASP A 143 -25.63 6.58 -15.04
C ASP A 143 -24.95 7.72 -14.28
N GLN A 144 -24.00 8.39 -14.92
CA GLN A 144 -23.06 9.28 -14.25
C GLN A 144 -22.80 10.54 -15.06
N LEU A 145 -22.71 11.67 -14.37
CA LEU A 145 -22.18 12.92 -14.91
C LEU A 145 -20.93 13.30 -14.11
N LEU A 146 -19.81 13.37 -14.80
CA LEU A 146 -18.53 13.80 -14.24
C LEU A 146 -18.32 15.28 -14.54
N ILE A 147 -18.06 16.06 -13.50
CA ILE A 147 -17.73 17.48 -13.60
C ILE A 147 -16.44 17.78 -12.84
N ASP A 148 -15.75 18.83 -13.25
CA ASP A 148 -14.72 19.43 -12.40
C ASP A 148 -15.38 20.15 -11.22
N VAL A 149 -14.71 20.15 -10.05
CA VAL A 149 -15.20 20.90 -8.89
C VAL A 149 -15.25 22.39 -9.26
N PRO A 150 -16.44 23.03 -9.25
CA PRO A 150 -16.53 24.46 -9.57
C PRO A 150 -15.78 25.31 -8.54
N SER A 151 -15.19 26.42 -8.99
CA SER A 151 -14.49 27.36 -8.09
C SER A 151 -15.39 27.98 -7.02
N ASP A 152 -16.69 28.12 -7.31
CA ASP A 152 -17.71 28.45 -6.30
C ASP A 152 -18.61 27.23 -6.03
N PRO A 153 -18.45 26.56 -4.87
CA PRO A 153 -19.24 25.38 -4.54
C PRO A 153 -20.72 25.70 -4.27
N LYS A 154 -21.10 26.96 -4.04
CA LYS A 154 -22.51 27.34 -3.82
C LYS A 154 -23.37 27.11 -5.06
N ARG A 155 -22.77 27.14 -6.25
CA ARG A 155 -23.46 26.87 -7.53
C ARG A 155 -24.04 25.45 -7.61
N LEU A 156 -23.46 24.51 -6.89
CA LEU A 156 -23.95 23.13 -6.85
C LEU A 156 -25.29 22.99 -6.13
N LYS A 157 -25.67 23.96 -5.27
CA LYS A 157 -26.97 23.94 -4.59
C LYS A 157 -28.15 24.01 -5.56
N GLU A 158 -27.96 24.64 -6.73
CA GLU A 158 -29.01 24.70 -7.76
C GLU A 158 -29.37 23.31 -8.31
N LEU A 159 -28.47 22.33 -8.17
CA LEU A 159 -28.66 20.94 -8.56
C LEU A 159 -29.52 20.16 -7.56
N GLU A 160 -29.66 20.61 -6.31
CA GLU A 160 -30.47 19.92 -5.29
C GLU A 160 -31.96 19.83 -5.68
N SER A 161 -32.42 20.72 -6.56
CA SER A 161 -33.77 20.72 -7.12
C SER A 161 -33.95 19.80 -8.33
N ALA A 162 -32.89 19.15 -8.81
CA ALA A 162 -32.95 18.24 -9.96
C ALA A 162 -33.08 16.79 -9.49
N HIS A 163 -34.26 16.21 -9.73
CA HIS A 163 -34.59 14.84 -9.34
C HIS A 163 -34.21 13.79 -10.41
N THR A 164 -33.61 14.22 -11.53
CA THR A 164 -33.11 13.31 -12.57
C THR A 164 -31.75 13.78 -13.11
N LEU A 165 -30.94 12.85 -13.61
CA LEU A 165 -29.69 13.22 -14.27
C LEU A 165 -29.88 14.07 -15.52
N ALA A 166 -31.01 13.94 -16.22
CA ALA A 166 -31.33 14.78 -17.37
C ALA A 166 -31.53 16.25 -16.94
N ASP A 167 -32.22 16.47 -15.81
CA ASP A 167 -32.41 17.81 -15.24
C ASP A 167 -31.10 18.39 -14.72
N VAL A 168 -30.27 17.55 -14.08
CA VAL A 168 -28.91 17.94 -13.66
C VAL A 168 -28.09 18.38 -14.87
N ALA A 169 -28.06 17.59 -15.95
CA ALA A 169 -27.34 17.93 -17.17
C ALA A 169 -27.82 19.26 -17.80
N THR A 170 -29.14 19.48 -17.81
CA THR A 170 -29.75 20.73 -18.30
C THR A 170 -29.31 21.93 -17.46
N LYS A 171 -29.36 21.82 -16.13
CA LYS A 171 -28.90 22.88 -15.21
C LYS A 171 -27.40 23.12 -15.32
N LEU A 172 -26.58 22.07 -15.40
CA LEU A 172 -25.13 22.20 -15.63
C LEU A 172 -24.84 22.95 -16.93
N THR A 173 -25.55 22.63 -18.01
CA THR A 173 -25.44 23.35 -19.29
C THR A 173 -25.83 24.82 -19.15
N ALA A 174 -26.96 25.13 -18.49
CA ALA A 174 -27.42 26.50 -18.26
C ALA A 174 -26.43 27.32 -17.40
N MET A 175 -25.73 26.65 -16.48
CA MET A 175 -24.65 27.22 -15.67
C MET A 175 -23.32 27.35 -16.43
N GLY A 176 -23.21 26.86 -17.67
CA GLY A 176 -21.96 26.84 -18.42
C GLY A 176 -20.91 25.90 -17.83
N ILE A 177 -21.32 24.89 -17.06
CA ILE A 177 -20.44 23.88 -16.48
C ILE A 177 -20.36 22.70 -17.44
N ALA A 178 -19.17 22.44 -17.96
CA ALA A 178 -18.92 21.27 -18.80
C ALA A 178 -19.04 19.98 -17.98
N PHE A 179 -19.61 18.94 -18.60
CA PHE A 179 -19.74 17.63 -17.99
C PHE A 179 -19.48 16.52 -19.02
N GLN A 180 -19.07 15.36 -18.51
CA GLN A 180 -18.95 14.13 -19.29
C GLN A 180 -19.95 13.12 -18.76
N ARG A 181 -20.80 12.58 -19.64
CA ARG A 181 -21.73 11.50 -19.29
C ARG A 181 -21.06 10.15 -19.48
N GLY A 182 -21.32 9.23 -18.57
CA GLY A 182 -20.82 7.87 -18.63
C GLY A 182 -21.70 6.93 -17.82
N THR A 183 -21.37 5.65 -17.86
CA THR A 183 -22.03 4.62 -17.06
C THR A 183 -21.04 4.02 -16.09
N GLY A 184 -21.51 3.65 -14.90
CA GLY A 184 -20.71 3.02 -13.87
C GLY A 184 -21.43 1.86 -13.21
N GLN A 185 -20.73 1.18 -12.33
CA GLN A 185 -21.34 0.21 -11.43
C GLN A 185 -20.58 0.18 -10.12
N PHE A 186 -21.28 -0.16 -9.03
CA PHE A 186 -20.64 -0.46 -7.76
C PHE A 186 -21.25 -1.69 -7.12
N ASP A 187 -20.47 -2.31 -6.25
CA ASP A 187 -20.88 -3.47 -5.47
C ASP A 187 -21.31 -3.01 -4.08
N SER A 188 -22.43 -3.50 -3.56
CA SER A 188 -22.90 -3.16 -2.22
C SER A 188 -21.88 -3.54 -1.14
N ALA A 189 -21.00 -4.53 -1.39
CA ALA A 189 -19.93 -4.92 -0.47
C ALA A 189 -18.81 -3.86 -0.36
N SER A 190 -18.66 -2.97 -1.34
CA SER A 190 -17.63 -1.91 -1.31
C SER A 190 -18.11 -0.59 -0.69
N VAL A 191 -19.39 -0.50 -0.31
CA VAL A 191 -19.99 0.71 0.25
C VAL A 191 -20.31 0.49 1.72
N ALA A 192 -19.97 1.48 2.55
CA ALA A 192 -20.28 1.43 3.97
C ALA A 192 -21.81 1.27 4.17
N PRO A 193 -22.28 0.37 5.06
CA PRO A 193 -23.70 0.06 5.19
C PRO A 193 -24.61 1.28 5.40
N GLN A 194 -24.16 2.25 6.20
CA GLN A 194 -24.93 3.48 6.45
C GLN A 194 -25.04 4.37 5.21
N VAL A 195 -24.01 4.40 4.36
CA VAL A 195 -24.03 5.18 3.11
C VAL A 195 -24.94 4.49 2.11
N LEU A 196 -24.84 3.16 1.99
CA LEU A 196 -25.70 2.38 1.12
C LEU A 196 -27.17 2.53 1.49
N GLN A 197 -27.51 2.47 2.79
CA GLN A 197 -28.88 2.66 3.26
C GLN A 197 -29.43 4.04 2.88
N ARG A 198 -28.62 5.10 2.93
CA ARG A 198 -29.04 6.44 2.48
C ARG A 198 -29.28 6.48 0.99
N ILE A 199 -28.44 5.83 0.19
CA ILE A 199 -28.60 5.73 -1.27
C ILE A 199 -29.86 4.92 -1.62
N GLU A 200 -30.10 3.79 -0.95
CA GLU A 200 -31.28 2.95 -1.17
C GLU A 200 -32.59 3.61 -0.71
N ALA A 201 -32.52 4.56 0.22
CA ALA A 201 -33.67 5.36 0.66
C ALA A 201 -34.04 6.47 -0.35
N LEU A 202 -33.20 6.74 -1.35
CA LEU A 202 -33.50 7.73 -2.37
C LEU A 202 -34.61 7.22 -3.32
N PRO A 203 -35.44 8.12 -3.86
CA PRO A 203 -36.37 7.76 -4.93
C PRO A 203 -35.64 7.15 -6.14
N PRO A 204 -36.28 6.23 -6.88
CA PRO A 204 -35.70 5.69 -8.10
C PRO A 204 -35.29 6.79 -9.09
N GLY A 205 -34.03 6.76 -9.52
CA GLY A 205 -33.47 7.74 -10.45
C GLY A 205 -32.99 9.05 -9.81
N GLU A 206 -33.15 9.23 -8.50
CA GLU A 206 -32.70 10.43 -7.79
C GLU A 206 -31.16 10.55 -7.86
N PRO A 207 -30.62 11.72 -8.27
CA PRO A 207 -29.19 11.94 -8.30
C PRO A 207 -28.55 12.05 -6.91
N PHE A 208 -27.36 11.46 -6.75
CA PHE A 208 -26.52 11.65 -5.58
C PHE A 208 -25.06 11.92 -5.97
N ILE A 209 -24.40 12.76 -5.20
CA ILE A 209 -23.05 13.25 -5.53
C ILE A 209 -22.01 12.50 -4.70
N VAL A 210 -20.97 12.03 -5.37
CA VAL A 210 -19.80 11.42 -4.74
C VAL A 210 -18.55 12.20 -5.15
N PRO A 211 -17.78 12.75 -4.18
CA PRO A 211 -16.50 13.38 -4.45
C PRO A 211 -15.48 12.38 -5.01
N ASN A 212 -14.71 12.79 -6.01
CA ASN A 212 -13.63 11.98 -6.60
C ASN A 212 -12.40 12.86 -6.87
N GLY A 213 -11.64 13.16 -5.81
CA GLY A 213 -10.50 14.09 -5.88
C GLY A 213 -10.95 15.49 -6.28
N ASN A 214 -10.40 16.02 -7.38
CA ASN A 214 -10.75 17.34 -7.92
C ASN A 214 -11.98 17.31 -8.85
N LYS A 215 -12.67 16.16 -8.94
CA LYS A 215 -13.89 15.98 -9.73
C LYS A 215 -15.06 15.59 -8.84
N LEU A 216 -16.27 15.88 -9.30
CA LEU A 216 -17.50 15.41 -8.70
C LEU A 216 -18.19 14.47 -9.67
N VAL A 217 -18.66 13.34 -9.15
CA VAL A 217 -19.47 12.39 -9.89
C VAL A 217 -20.90 12.49 -9.39
N ILE A 218 -21.83 12.92 -10.22
CA ILE A 218 -23.26 12.85 -9.95
C ILE A 218 -23.77 11.54 -10.52
N ASN A 219 -24.39 10.72 -9.69
CA ASN A 219 -24.80 9.36 -10.01
C ASN A 219 -26.30 9.22 -9.88
N ALA A 220 -26.94 8.43 -10.73
CA ALA A 220 -28.28 7.92 -10.50
C ALA A 220 -28.30 6.41 -10.72
N ILE A 221 -29.00 5.68 -9.86
CA ILE A 221 -29.16 4.24 -10.00
C ILE A 221 -30.13 3.97 -11.15
N THR A 222 -29.67 3.22 -12.15
CA THR A 222 -30.48 2.78 -13.29
C THR A 222 -30.94 1.34 -13.18
N GLY A 223 -30.31 0.56 -12.29
CA GLY A 223 -30.71 -0.82 -12.02
C GLY A 223 -29.92 -1.46 -10.89
N SER A 224 -30.39 -2.62 -10.43
CA SER A 224 -29.67 -3.44 -9.46
C SER A 224 -29.84 -4.91 -9.78
N GLU A 225 -28.79 -5.70 -9.58
CA GLU A 225 -28.77 -7.15 -9.81
C GLU A 225 -28.19 -7.86 -8.58
N PRO A 226 -28.81 -8.94 -8.08
CA PRO A 226 -28.27 -9.69 -6.94
C PRO A 226 -26.96 -10.39 -7.30
N ILE A 227 -25.99 -10.39 -6.38
CA ILE A 227 -24.78 -11.19 -6.46
C ILE A 227 -24.88 -12.30 -5.43
N THR A 228 -25.03 -13.54 -5.92
CA THR A 228 -25.05 -14.72 -5.06
C THR A 228 -23.65 -15.31 -4.91
N LEU A 229 -23.23 -15.51 -3.67
CA LEU A 229 -22.02 -16.29 -3.36
C LEU A 229 -22.45 -17.68 -2.89
N SER A 230 -21.69 -18.72 -3.26
CA SER A 230 -21.86 -20.02 -2.61
C SER A 230 -21.47 -19.92 -1.12
N THR A 231 -21.98 -20.81 -0.28
CA THR A 231 -21.63 -20.84 1.15
C THR A 231 -20.12 -20.93 1.38
N GLU A 232 -19.42 -21.72 0.56
CA GLU A 232 -17.97 -21.85 0.64
C GLU A 232 -17.27 -20.54 0.26
N GLN A 233 -17.68 -19.90 -0.84
CA GLN A 233 -17.12 -18.60 -1.26
C GLN A 233 -17.38 -17.51 -0.21
N ALA A 234 -18.59 -17.46 0.35
CA ALA A 234 -18.95 -16.52 1.40
C ALA A 234 -18.06 -16.71 2.64
N ARG A 235 -17.79 -17.96 3.05
CA ARG A 235 -16.89 -18.27 4.17
C ARG A 235 -15.45 -17.87 3.91
N GLN A 236 -14.92 -18.09 2.69
CA GLN A 236 -13.56 -17.65 2.35
C GLN A 236 -13.42 -16.11 2.37
N VAL A 237 -14.40 -15.40 1.79
CA VAL A 237 -14.43 -13.94 1.81
C VAL A 237 -14.58 -13.41 3.24
N ALA A 238 -15.47 -14.00 4.05
CA ALA A 238 -15.64 -13.65 5.46
C ALA A 238 -14.35 -13.87 6.26
N ALA A 239 -13.67 -15.01 6.07
CA ALA A 239 -12.42 -15.31 6.77
C ALA A 239 -11.34 -14.26 6.46
N GLN A 240 -11.19 -13.88 5.18
CA GLN A 240 -10.24 -12.84 4.81
C GLN A 240 -10.62 -11.46 5.36
N ALA A 241 -11.90 -11.09 5.29
CA ALA A 241 -12.39 -9.82 5.82
C ALA A 241 -12.16 -9.71 7.33
N MET A 242 -12.49 -10.75 8.09
CA MET A 242 -12.28 -10.79 9.54
C MET A 242 -10.80 -10.67 9.91
N ARG A 243 -9.91 -11.37 9.20
CA ARG A 243 -8.47 -11.25 9.45
C ARG A 243 -7.93 -9.86 9.11
N ASN A 244 -8.41 -9.25 8.02
CA ASN A 244 -8.04 -7.88 7.67
C ASN A 244 -8.56 -6.87 8.70
N GLU A 245 -9.79 -7.03 9.20
CA GLU A 245 -10.34 -6.19 10.27
C GLU A 245 -9.50 -6.28 11.54
N GLU A 246 -9.11 -7.50 11.93
CA GLU A 246 -8.26 -7.72 13.09
C GLU A 246 -6.85 -7.13 12.90
N LEU A 247 -6.26 -7.28 11.71
CA LEU A 247 -4.98 -6.64 11.39
C LEU A 247 -5.05 -5.12 11.54
N ASN A 248 -6.12 -4.51 11.01
CA ASN A 248 -6.33 -3.07 11.11
C ASN A 248 -6.45 -2.64 12.57
N LYS A 249 -7.21 -3.37 13.39
CA LYS A 249 -7.31 -3.11 14.85
C LYS A 249 -5.97 -3.21 15.56
N ILE A 250 -5.15 -4.23 15.24
CA ILE A 250 -3.80 -4.36 15.78
C ILE A 250 -2.96 -3.15 15.37
N GLY A 251 -2.98 -2.78 14.09
CA GLY A 251 -2.24 -1.62 13.57
C GLY A 251 -2.64 -0.31 14.24
N GLU A 252 -3.95 -0.03 14.33
CA GLU A 252 -4.50 1.15 15.00
C GLU A 252 -4.10 1.21 16.47
N SER A 253 -4.21 0.10 17.19
CA SER A 253 -3.82 0.00 18.60
C SER A 253 -2.32 0.28 18.78
N ARG A 254 -1.47 -0.37 17.98
CA ARG A 254 -0.01 -0.18 18.02
C ARG A 254 0.39 1.25 17.68
N LEU A 255 -0.26 1.85 16.68
CA LEU A 255 -0.03 3.24 16.32
C LEU A 255 -0.44 4.19 17.45
N LYS A 256 -1.59 3.93 18.08
CA LYS A 256 -2.06 4.71 19.23
C LYS A 256 -1.08 4.62 20.40
N GLU A 257 -0.61 3.42 20.73
CA GLU A 257 0.42 3.19 21.76
C GLU A 257 1.73 3.93 21.43
N ALA A 258 2.18 3.86 20.18
CA ALA A 258 3.41 4.51 19.73
C ALA A 258 3.28 6.03 19.81
N LYS A 259 2.16 6.61 19.34
CA LYS A 259 1.88 8.05 19.43
C LYS A 259 1.84 8.54 20.88
N ALA A 260 1.24 7.77 21.79
CA ALA A 260 1.16 8.16 23.20
C ALA A 260 2.53 8.20 23.89
N LYS A 261 3.51 7.42 23.41
CA LYS A 261 4.88 7.38 23.93
C LYS A 261 5.85 8.30 23.22
N ALA A 262 5.49 8.77 22.03
CA ALA A 262 6.36 9.59 21.20
C ALA A 262 6.34 11.05 21.64
N LYS A 263 7.51 11.68 21.66
CA LYS A 263 7.64 13.13 21.68
C LYS A 263 7.56 13.63 20.23
N ILE A 264 6.44 14.23 19.85
CA ILE A 264 6.22 14.73 18.49
C ILE A 264 6.21 16.26 18.54
N GLU A 265 7.20 16.87 17.89
CA GLU A 265 7.31 18.32 17.76
C GLU A 265 7.07 18.71 16.29
N TYR A 266 6.19 19.68 16.07
CA TYR A 266 5.92 20.24 14.77
C TYR A 266 6.48 21.67 14.72
N GLN A 267 7.02 22.04 13.56
CA GLN A 267 7.34 23.45 13.30
C GLN A 267 6.06 24.22 12.98
N THR A 268 6.04 25.52 13.31
CA THR A 268 4.89 26.38 13.06
C THR A 268 4.46 26.35 11.59
N GLY A 269 3.18 26.08 11.35
CA GLY A 269 2.59 25.96 10.02
C GLY A 269 2.62 24.54 9.44
N PHE A 270 3.24 23.58 10.13
CA PHE A 270 3.28 22.16 9.76
C PHE A 270 2.49 21.27 10.72
N GLU A 271 1.80 21.86 11.71
CA GLU A 271 0.90 21.12 12.58
C GLU A 271 -0.25 20.50 11.76
N PRO A 272 -0.60 19.24 11.99
CA PRO A 272 -1.78 18.65 11.37
C PRO A 272 -3.02 19.43 11.83
N LYS A 273 -3.77 19.98 10.88
CA LYS A 273 -5.09 20.56 11.18
C LYS A 273 -5.99 19.43 11.65
N THR A 274 -6.49 19.54 12.88
CA THR A 274 -7.42 18.58 13.48
C THR A 274 -8.82 18.75 12.88
N ASP A 275 -8.95 18.60 11.56
CA ASP A 275 -10.24 18.63 10.88
C ASP A 275 -10.50 17.28 10.20
N ALA A 276 -11.68 16.76 10.52
CA ALA A 276 -12.18 15.44 10.17
C ALA A 276 -12.34 15.21 8.66
N ALA A 277 -12.23 13.95 8.27
CA ALA A 277 -12.89 13.36 7.10
C ALA A 277 -12.72 14.12 5.77
N GLY A 278 -11.48 14.26 5.31
CA GLY A 278 -11.16 14.58 3.91
C GLY A 278 -9.86 13.88 3.54
N GLY A 279 -9.92 12.92 2.60
CA GLY A 279 -8.76 12.16 2.14
C GLY A 279 -7.57 13.08 1.86
N LEU A 280 -6.41 12.85 2.46
CA LEU A 280 -5.38 11.92 1.97
C LEU A 280 -4.49 11.37 3.12
N GLY A 281 -4.94 11.50 4.37
CA GLY A 281 -4.14 11.22 5.58
C GLY A 281 -4.74 10.17 6.50
N GLY A 282 -5.40 9.15 5.96
CA GLY A 282 -5.73 7.97 6.77
C GLY A 282 -4.44 7.41 7.38
N ALA A 283 -4.44 7.08 8.68
CA ALA A 283 -3.34 6.35 9.28
C ALA A 283 -2.99 5.18 8.35
N PRO A 284 -1.69 4.92 8.06
CA PRO A 284 -1.33 3.80 7.20
C PRO A 284 -1.90 2.53 7.84
N ALA A 285 -2.98 2.02 7.23
CA ALA A 285 -3.48 0.70 7.54
C ALA A 285 -2.34 -0.25 7.21
N LEU A 286 -2.08 -1.22 8.10
CA LEU A 286 -1.10 -2.25 7.80
C LEU A 286 -1.53 -2.89 6.48
N PRO A 287 -0.67 -2.92 5.46
CA PRO A 287 -1.08 -3.38 4.15
C PRO A 287 -1.56 -4.83 4.29
N PRO A 288 -2.67 -5.19 3.62
CA PRO A 288 -3.04 -6.59 3.53
C PRO A 288 -1.88 -7.36 2.89
N ALA A 289 -1.73 -8.63 3.25
CA ALA A 289 -0.70 -9.49 2.71
C ALA A 289 -1.01 -9.87 1.24
N THR A 290 -0.97 -8.90 0.34
CA THR A 290 -0.67 -9.12 -1.07
C THR A 290 0.82 -8.87 -1.22
N GLY A 291 1.55 -9.84 -1.79
CA GLY A 291 2.98 -9.73 -2.04
C GLY A 291 3.36 -8.44 -2.78
N PRO A 292 4.65 -8.07 -2.79
CA PRO A 292 5.10 -6.80 -3.37
C PRO A 292 4.53 -6.66 -4.78
N ALA A 293 3.76 -5.58 -4.98
CA ALA A 293 3.29 -5.18 -6.29
C ALA A 293 4.52 -5.02 -7.18
N ALA A 294 4.66 -5.94 -8.15
CA ALA A 294 5.63 -5.80 -9.22
C ALA A 294 5.43 -4.43 -9.86
N GLY A 295 6.43 -3.56 -9.73
CA GLY A 295 6.45 -2.28 -10.42
C GLY A 295 6.39 -2.55 -11.92
N ASN A 296 5.25 -2.25 -12.53
CA ASN A 296 5.16 -2.13 -13.98
C ASN A 296 5.93 -0.88 -14.38
N GLY A 297 7.23 -1.05 -14.64
CA GLY A 297 8.04 -0.11 -15.39
C GLY A 297 7.57 -0.09 -16.83
N SER A 298 6.65 0.82 -17.15
CA SER A 298 6.32 1.20 -18.51
C SER A 298 7.56 1.90 -19.11
N ALA A 299 8.37 1.17 -19.87
CA ALA A 299 9.36 1.78 -20.75
C ALA A 299 8.65 2.48 -21.92
N PRO A 300 9.11 3.66 -22.38
CA PRO A 300 8.54 4.32 -23.54
C PRO A 300 9.00 3.58 -24.81
N ALA A 301 8.03 3.16 -25.64
CA ALA A 301 8.31 2.75 -26.99
C ALA A 301 8.59 4.01 -27.84
N GLY A 302 9.84 4.16 -28.26
CA GLY A 302 10.24 5.08 -29.30
C GLY A 302 10.95 4.30 -30.40
N LEU A 303 10.30 4.18 -31.55
CA LEU A 303 10.81 4.35 -32.91
C LEU A 303 9.60 4.69 -33.80
#